data_AF-G3IYT9-F1
#
_entry.id   AF-G3IYT9-F1
#
_cell.length_a   1.000
_cell.length_b   1.000
_cell.length_c   1.000
_cell.angle_alpha   90.00
_cell.angle_beta   90.00
_cell.angle_gamma   90.00
#
_symmetry.space_group_name_H-M   'P 1'
#
loop_
_entity.id
_entity.type
_entity.pdbx_description
1 polymer ?
#
loop_
_entity_poly.entity_id
_entity_poly.type
_entity_poly.pdbx_seq_one_letter_code
_entity_poly.pdbx_strand_id
1 'polypeptide(L)'
;MALKKTSFYHTRNKIIPNNKAAAELLGVDIAEIARMDKEGAPAVMERYILLWDSKRINSPGWDGWCFSRGSLMHKRMIWKPENLLNARREAERIGQLEAEIHKLYSLYGLIKITKKLIYKKIGRRYYR
;
A
#
# COMPACT_ATOMS: atom_id res chain seq x y z
N MET A 1 23.36 -41.08 10.08
CA MET A 1 23.52 -39.77 9.43
C MET A 1 22.14 -39.14 9.28
N ALA A 2 21.93 -37.90 9.72
CA ALA A 2 20.66 -37.20 9.47
C ALA A 2 20.55 -36.86 7.98
N LEU A 3 19.40 -37.13 7.36
CA LEU A 3 19.14 -36.75 5.96
C LEU A 3 19.26 -35.22 5.83
N LYS A 4 20.08 -34.76 4.87
CA LYS A 4 20.25 -33.34 4.57
C LYS A 4 18.92 -32.75 4.14
N LYS A 5 18.50 -31.64 4.75
CA LYS A 5 17.26 -30.95 4.40
C LYS A 5 17.36 -30.35 3.00
N THR A 6 16.23 -30.29 2.29
CA THR A 6 16.14 -29.79 0.91
C THR A 6 16.19 -28.26 0.88
N SER A 7 16.51 -27.66 -0.28
CA SER A 7 16.44 -26.19 -0.44
C SER A 7 15.03 -25.68 -0.17
N PHE A 8 14.03 -26.39 -0.71
CA PHE A 8 12.62 -26.12 -0.50
C PHE A 8 12.26 -26.06 0.99
N TYR A 9 12.71 -27.04 1.79
CA TYR A 9 12.49 -27.04 3.25
C TYR A 9 13.03 -25.75 3.89
N HIS A 10 14.26 -25.35 3.55
CA HIS A 10 14.86 -24.15 4.12
C HIS A 10 14.13 -22.88 3.72
N THR A 11 13.78 -22.73 2.44
CA THR A 11 13.06 -21.55 1.92
C THR A 11 11.65 -21.47 2.50
N ARG A 12 10.90 -22.57 2.46
CA ARG A 12 9.56 -22.67 3.05
C ARG A 12 9.60 -22.40 4.54
N ASN A 13 10.46 -23.06 5.30
CA ASN A 13 10.48 -22.89 6.76
C ASN A 13 10.85 -21.47 7.20
N LYS A 14 11.66 -20.75 6.40
CA LYS A 14 12.00 -19.35 6.63
C LYS A 14 10.83 -18.39 6.38
N ILE A 15 10.02 -18.66 5.35
CA ILE A 15 9.00 -17.73 4.86
C ILE A 15 7.59 -18.11 5.35
N ILE A 16 7.25 -19.40 5.28
CA ILE A 16 5.95 -20.01 5.60
C ILE A 16 6.15 -21.28 6.44
N PRO A 17 6.48 -21.14 7.74
CA PRO A 17 6.73 -22.30 8.60
C PRO A 17 5.50 -23.21 8.78
N ASN A 18 4.29 -22.65 8.63
CA ASN A 18 3.05 -23.40 8.74
C ASN A 18 2.73 -24.19 7.45
N ASN A 19 2.66 -25.52 7.55
CA ASN A 19 2.42 -26.39 6.41
C ASN A 19 1.04 -26.19 5.76
N LYS A 20 0.00 -25.85 6.54
CA LYS A 20 -1.34 -25.58 6.01
C LYS A 20 -1.34 -24.32 5.13
N ALA A 21 -0.68 -23.25 5.59
CA ALA A 21 -0.55 -22.02 4.82
C ALA A 21 0.32 -22.20 3.57
N ALA A 22 1.38 -23.02 3.66
CA ALA A 22 2.22 -23.35 2.50
C ALA A 22 1.45 -24.19 1.47
N ALA A 23 0.66 -25.18 1.93
CA ALA A 23 -0.22 -25.99 1.10
C ALA A 23 -1.26 -25.14 0.37
N GLU A 24 -1.91 -24.21 1.08
CA GLU A 24 -2.86 -23.25 0.51
C GLU A 24 -2.20 -22.36 -0.56
N LEU A 25 -1.04 -21.77 -0.26
CA LEU A 25 -0.32 -20.92 -1.21
C LEU A 25 0.04 -21.67 -2.50
N LEU A 26 0.53 -22.90 -2.37
CA LEU A 26 1.05 -23.69 -3.48
C LEU A 26 -0.05 -24.50 -4.20
N GLY A 27 -1.29 -24.50 -3.70
CA GLY A 27 -2.40 -25.25 -4.28
C GLY A 27 -2.22 -26.77 -4.18
N VAL A 28 -1.61 -27.24 -3.10
CA VAL A 28 -1.35 -28.66 -2.83
C VAL A 28 -1.89 -29.05 -1.46
N ASP A 29 -1.87 -30.33 -1.12
CA ASP A 29 -2.22 -30.79 0.22
C ASP A 29 -1.01 -30.74 1.20
N ILE A 30 -1.28 -30.95 2.49
CA ILE A 30 -0.25 -30.92 3.53
C ILE A 30 0.73 -32.11 3.41
N ALA A 31 0.27 -33.26 2.91
CA ALA A 31 1.12 -34.44 2.74
C ALA A 31 2.17 -34.20 1.65
N GLU A 32 1.79 -33.49 0.59
CA GLU A 32 2.64 -33.09 -0.50
C GLU A 32 3.73 -32.11 -0.05
N ILE A 33 3.39 -31.14 0.81
CA ILE A 33 4.40 -30.28 1.45
C ILE A 33 5.42 -31.12 2.24
N ALA A 34 4.95 -32.11 3.01
CA ALA A 34 5.82 -32.97 3.78
C ALA A 34 6.72 -33.85 2.89
N ARG A 35 6.21 -34.29 1.72
CA ARG A 35 6.98 -35.00 0.70
C ARG A 35 8.06 -34.09 0.11
N MET A 36 7.69 -32.90 -0.34
CA MET A 36 8.60 -31.89 -0.91
C MET A 36 9.70 -31.46 0.08
N ASP A 37 9.38 -31.34 1.36
CA ASP A 37 10.35 -31.03 2.42
C ASP A 37 11.41 -32.14 2.59
N LYS A 38 11.09 -33.40 2.25
CA LYS A 38 11.99 -34.56 2.39
C LYS A 38 12.73 -34.88 1.09
N GLU A 39 12.02 -34.90 -0.03
CA GLU A 39 12.49 -35.40 -1.32
C GLU A 39 12.95 -34.27 -2.27
N GLY A 40 12.50 -33.05 -2.01
CA GLY A 40 12.71 -31.88 -2.85
C GLY A 40 11.43 -31.50 -3.58
N ALA A 41 11.34 -30.24 -3.97
CA ALA A 41 10.23 -29.72 -4.76
C ALA A 41 10.69 -29.35 -6.17
N PRO A 42 9.79 -29.36 -7.16
CA PRO A 42 10.03 -28.66 -8.41
C PRO A 42 10.44 -27.21 -8.15
N ALA A 43 11.42 -26.70 -8.90
CA ALA A 43 11.97 -25.35 -8.70
C ALA A 43 10.90 -24.24 -8.74
N VAL A 44 9.80 -24.46 -9.46
CA VAL A 44 8.67 -23.53 -9.53
C VAL A 44 8.00 -23.30 -8.17
N MET A 45 7.93 -24.32 -7.31
CA MET A 45 7.31 -24.22 -5.99
C MET A 45 8.12 -23.28 -5.09
N GLU A 46 9.44 -23.43 -5.09
CA GLU A 46 10.34 -22.54 -4.34
C GLU A 46 10.27 -21.10 -4.88
N ARG A 47 10.18 -20.93 -6.20
CA ARG A 47 9.98 -19.61 -6.83
C ARG A 47 8.66 -18.96 -6.44
N TYR A 48 7.57 -19.73 -6.33
CA TYR A 48 6.29 -19.20 -5.85
C TYR A 48 6.37 -18.71 -4.42
N ILE A 49 7.03 -19.45 -3.52
CA ILE A 49 7.24 -19.01 -2.13
C ILE A 49 8.04 -17.70 -2.11
N LEU A 50 9.13 -17.61 -2.89
CA LEU A 50 9.95 -16.39 -2.95
C LEU A 50 9.17 -15.19 -3.52
N LEU A 51 8.35 -15.42 -4.56
CA LEU A 51 7.50 -14.39 -5.15
C LEU A 51 6.44 -13.90 -4.16
N TRP A 52 5.88 -14.82 -3.37
CA TRP A 52 4.93 -14.48 -2.32
C TRP A 52 5.58 -13.73 -1.16
N ASP A 53 6.81 -14.09 -0.76
CA ASP A 53 7.57 -13.39 0.28
C ASP A 53 7.82 -11.93 -0.10
N SER A 54 8.25 -11.68 -1.34
CA SER A 54 8.41 -10.32 -1.84
C SER A 54 8.36 -10.23 -3.36
N LYS A 55 7.43 -9.43 -3.87
CA LYS A 55 7.32 -9.05 -5.28
C LYS A 55 7.37 -7.53 -5.41
N ARG A 56 8.46 -7.00 -5.96
CA ARG A 56 8.56 -5.57 -6.29
C ARG A 56 7.63 -5.20 -7.44
N ILE A 57 7.08 -3.99 -7.38
CA ILE A 57 6.22 -3.43 -8.42
C ILE A 57 7.10 -2.56 -9.32
N ASN A 58 7.53 -3.10 -10.46
CA ASN A 58 8.40 -2.40 -11.41
C ASN A 58 7.55 -1.57 -12.41
N SER A 59 6.82 -0.59 -11.89
CA SER A 59 6.01 0.34 -12.70
C SER A 59 6.42 1.78 -12.38
N PRO A 60 6.45 2.70 -13.36
CA PRO A 60 6.67 4.12 -13.09
C PRO A 60 5.71 4.65 -12.01
N GLY A 61 6.23 5.38 -11.04
CA GLY A 61 5.46 5.90 -9.91
C GLY A 61 5.25 4.92 -8.74
N TRP A 62 5.74 3.69 -8.85
CA TRP A 62 5.64 2.65 -7.82
C TRP A 62 7.00 2.34 -7.16
N ASP A 63 7.95 3.26 -7.24
CA ASP A 63 9.26 3.10 -6.61
C ASP A 63 9.15 2.85 -5.11
N GLY A 64 9.79 1.76 -4.65
CA GLY A 64 9.77 1.36 -3.24
C GLY A 64 8.50 0.60 -2.81
N TRP A 65 7.56 0.34 -3.72
CA TRP A 65 6.39 -0.50 -3.46
C TRP A 65 6.66 -1.98 -3.76
N CYS A 66 6.12 -2.85 -2.89
CA CYS A 66 6.13 -4.29 -3.10
C CYS A 66 4.90 -4.96 -2.50
N PHE A 67 4.56 -6.13 -3.02
CA PHE A 67 3.69 -7.06 -2.32
C PHE A 67 4.56 -8.02 -1.50
N SER A 68 4.26 -8.17 -0.22
CA SER A 68 4.93 -9.12 0.66
C SER A 68 3.88 -9.86 1.48
N ARG A 69 3.85 -11.19 1.33
CA ARG A 69 2.97 -12.10 2.08
C ARG A 69 1.49 -11.68 2.05
N GLY A 70 1.03 -11.25 0.87
CA GLY A 70 -0.34 -10.77 0.65
C GLY A 70 -0.61 -9.32 1.08
N SER A 71 0.37 -8.62 1.64
CA SER A 71 0.24 -7.21 2.02
C SER A 71 0.90 -6.29 1.00
N LEU A 72 0.25 -5.17 0.67
CA LEU A 72 0.89 -4.08 -0.06
C LEU A 72 1.78 -3.30 0.91
N MET A 73 3.03 -3.05 0.52
CA MET A 73 4.01 -2.34 1.32
C MET A 73 4.65 -1.23 0.52
N HIS A 74 4.99 -0.14 1.21
CA HIS A 74 5.89 0.89 0.71
C HIS A 74 7.03 1.04 1.71
N LYS A 75 8.26 0.70 1.30
CA LYS A 75 9.43 0.63 2.17
C LYS A 75 9.17 -0.28 3.39
N ARG A 76 9.04 0.28 4.59
CA ARG A 76 8.82 -0.46 5.85
C ARG A 76 7.38 -0.38 6.36
N MET A 77 6.49 0.26 5.60
CA MET A 77 5.10 0.51 6.02
C MET A 77 4.16 -0.43 5.28
N ILE A 78 3.25 -1.06 6.05
CA ILE A 78 2.15 -1.86 5.49
C ILE A 78 0.99 -0.93 5.16
N TRP A 79 0.52 -1.01 3.91
CA TRP A 79 -0.62 -0.26 3.42
C TRP A 79 -1.86 -1.15 3.47
N LYS A 80 -2.60 -1.00 4.57
CA LYS A 80 -3.90 -1.66 4.73
C LYS A 80 -4.97 -0.97 3.88
N PRO A 81 -6.09 -1.64 3.56
CA PRO A 81 -7.18 -1.05 2.79
C PRO A 81 -7.69 0.29 3.35
N GLU A 82 -7.75 0.43 4.68
CA GLU A 82 -8.23 1.65 5.32
C GLU A 82 -7.30 2.84 5.05
N ASN A 83 -5.99 2.60 5.03
CA ASN A 83 -4.99 3.63 4.73
C ASN A 83 -5.08 4.09 3.28
N LEU A 84 -5.32 3.16 2.34
CA LEU A 84 -5.50 3.48 0.93
C LEU A 84 -6.76 4.33 0.71
N LEU A 85 -7.87 3.98 1.37
CA LEU A 85 -9.11 4.75 1.30
C LEU A 85 -8.96 6.14 1.91
N ASN A 86 -8.25 6.26 3.04
CA ASN A 86 -7.99 7.56 3.65
C ASN A 86 -7.09 8.43 2.76
N ALA A 87 -6.03 7.88 2.19
CA ALA A 87 -5.16 8.60 1.26
C ALA A 87 -5.93 9.13 0.05
N ARG A 88 -6.86 8.35 -0.49
CA ARG A 88 -7.75 8.80 -1.57
C ARG A 88 -8.64 9.98 -1.13
N ARG A 89 -9.29 9.87 0.04
CA ARG A 89 -10.15 10.95 0.56
C ARG A 89 -9.37 12.23 0.83
N GLU A 90 -8.13 12.10 1.32
CA GLU A 90 -7.23 13.24 1.55
C GLU A 90 -6.85 13.90 0.22
N ALA A 91 -6.52 13.13 -0.81
CA ALA A 91 -6.24 13.66 -2.14
C ALA A 91 -7.45 14.41 -2.74
N GLU A 92 -8.66 13.84 -2.60
CA GLU A 92 -9.91 14.49 -3.03
C GLU A 92 -10.14 15.80 -2.27
N ARG A 93 -9.90 15.83 -0.95
CA ARG A 93 -10.04 17.04 -0.13
C ARG A 93 -9.01 18.11 -0.47
N ILE A 94 -7.76 17.72 -0.73
CA ILE A 94 -6.70 18.65 -1.16
C ILE A 94 -7.10 19.30 -2.48
N GLY A 95 -7.56 18.51 -3.46
CA GLY A 95 -8.02 19.06 -4.75
C GLY A 95 -9.20 20.04 -4.61
N GLN A 96 -10.12 19.79 -3.69
CA GLN A 96 -11.20 20.74 -3.37
C GLN A 96 -10.66 22.04 -2.79
N LEU A 97 -9.76 21.96 -1.81
CA LEU A 97 -9.15 23.13 -1.19
C LEU A 97 -8.33 23.95 -2.19
N GLU A 98 -7.57 23.29 -3.08
CA GLU A 98 -6.82 23.94 -4.16
C GLU A 98 -7.76 24.69 -5.13
N ALA A 99 -8.89 24.08 -5.49
CA ALA A 99 -9.90 24.73 -6.33
C ALA A 99 -10.55 25.94 -5.62
N GLU A 100 -10.80 25.85 -4.32
CA GLU A 100 -11.31 26.98 -3.51
C GLU A 100 -10.29 28.12 -3.41
N ILE A 101 -9.02 27.80 -3.14
CA ILE A 101 -7.91 28.76 -3.14
C ILE A 101 -7.84 29.45 -4.51
N HIS A 102 -7.87 28.70 -5.61
CA HIS A 102 -7.82 29.29 -6.93
C HIS A 102 -9.01 30.24 -7.19
N LYS A 103 -10.23 29.87 -6.74
CA LYS A 103 -11.39 30.77 -6.82
C LYS A 103 -11.22 32.04 -6.00
N LEU A 104 -10.65 31.96 -4.79
CA LEU A 104 -10.39 33.13 -3.95
C LEU A 104 -9.36 34.08 -4.55
N TYR A 105 -8.30 33.53 -5.15
CA TYR A 105 -7.26 34.31 -5.83
C TYR A 105 -7.62 34.72 -7.26
N SER A 106 -8.77 34.29 -7.79
CA SER A 106 -9.28 34.80 -9.06
C SER A 106 -9.61 36.29 -8.97
N LEU A 107 -9.59 36.99 -10.11
CA LEU A 107 -9.92 38.42 -10.19
C LEU A 107 -11.29 38.71 -9.53
N TYR A 108 -12.28 37.86 -9.81
CA TYR A 108 -13.61 37.93 -9.22
C TYR A 108 -13.62 37.65 -7.71
N GLY A 109 -12.82 36.69 -7.25
CA GLY A 109 -12.61 36.39 -5.83
C GLY A 109 -12.03 37.57 -5.06
N LEU A 110 -10.99 38.21 -5.61
CA LEU A 110 -10.35 39.39 -5.03
C LEU A 110 -11.30 40.60 -4.98
N ILE A 111 -12.09 40.83 -6.04
CA ILE A 111 -13.13 41.86 -6.06
C ILE A 111 -14.18 41.62 -4.96
N LYS A 112 -14.60 40.37 -4.76
CA LYS A 112 -15.58 40.01 -3.72
C LYS A 112 -15.02 40.23 -2.32
N ILE A 113 -13.75 39.86 -2.08
CA ILE A 113 -13.05 40.06 -0.81
C ILE A 113 -12.89 41.56 -0.51
N THR A 114 -12.43 42.35 -1.48
CA THR A 114 -12.26 43.81 -1.32
C THR A 114 -13.58 44.52 -1.06
N LYS A 115 -14.66 44.18 -1.79
CA LYS A 115 -16.01 44.69 -1.48
C LYS A 115 -16.43 44.38 -0.04
N LYS A 116 -16.24 43.14 0.42
CA LYS A 116 -16.60 42.74 1.79
C LYS A 116 -15.79 43.50 2.86
N LEU A 117 -14.50 43.74 2.61
CA LEU A 117 -13.63 44.54 3.49
C LEU A 117 -14.07 46.01 3.55
N ILE A 118 -14.43 46.60 2.40
CA ILE A 118 -14.93 47.98 2.32
C ILE A 118 -16.24 48.11 3.12
N TYR A 119 -17.22 47.24 2.88
CA TYR A 119 -18.50 47.26 3.62
C TYR A 119 -18.30 47.09 5.13
N LYS A 120 -17.40 46.20 5.57
CA LYS A 120 -17.09 46.01 7.01
C LYS A 120 -16.45 47.25 7.63
N LYS A 121 -15.58 47.96 6.89
CA LYS A 121 -14.95 49.21 7.34
C LYS A 121 -15.96 50.35 7.44
N ILE A 122 -16.88 50.44 6.48
CA ILE A 122 -17.97 51.43 6.47
C ILE A 122 -18.92 51.18 7.65
N GLY A 123 -19.40 49.94 7.85
CA GLY A 123 -20.28 49.60 8.97
C GLY A 123 -19.69 49.91 10.34
N ARG A 124 -18.38 49.67 10.56
CA ARG A 124 -17.70 50.05 11.82
C ARG A 124 -17.56 51.57 12.03
N ARG A 125 -17.68 52.37 10.99
CA ARG A 125 -17.57 53.84 11.05
C ARG A 125 -18.90 54.52 11.43
N TYR A 126 -20.02 53.83 11.25
CA TYR A 126 -21.37 54.33 11.56
C TYR A 126 -21.88 53.93 12.96
N TYR A 127 -21.16 53.05 13.67
CA TYR A 127 -21.48 52.62 15.04
C TYR A 127 -20.41 53.06 16.07
N ARG A 128 -19.70 54.16 15.79
CA ARG A 128 -18.78 54.82 16.72
C ARG A 128 -19.19 56.27 16.91
#